data_AF-A0A1G0C6I7-F1
#
_entry.id   AF-A0A1G0C6I7-F1
#
_cell.length_a   1.000
_cell.length_b   1.000
_cell.length_c   1.000
_cell.angle_alpha   90.00
_cell.angle_beta   90.00
_cell.angle_gamma   90.00
#
_symmetry.space_group_name_H-M   'P 1'
#
loop_
_entity.id
_entity.type
_entity.pdbx_description
1 polymer ?
#
loop_
_entity_poly.entity_id
_entity_poly.type
_entity_poly.pdbx_seq_one_letter_code
_entity_poly.pdbx_strand_id
1 'polypeptide(L)'
;MTEKRANEYLQQYVQAEIKGQNTDAERIEKFLNDNGWFIRTGPDGMVVQRRDREGTFPDVEDYLPKESNIQPYKGTVVKSNKNLWIGIGIAAGAIALTILIVYLVKRRQNANAS
;
A
#
# COMPACT_ATOMS: atom_id res chain seq x y z
N MET A 1 -7.13 -20.55 10.87
CA MET A 1 -7.44 -19.12 10.63
C MET A 1 -8.69 -18.98 9.75
N THR A 2 -9.48 -17.91 9.88
CA THR A 2 -10.66 -17.63 9.02
C THR A 2 -10.31 -16.69 7.87
N GLU A 3 -11.08 -16.74 6.78
CA GLU A 3 -10.90 -15.87 5.60
C GLU A 3 -10.95 -14.38 5.94
N LYS A 4 -11.87 -13.98 6.84
CA LYS A 4 -11.97 -12.60 7.32
C LYS A 4 -10.66 -12.12 7.95
N ARG A 5 -10.06 -12.93 8.84
CA ARG A 5 -8.76 -12.60 9.45
C ARG A 5 -7.64 -12.58 8.41
N ALA A 6 -7.67 -13.51 7.45
CA ALA A 6 -6.68 -13.57 6.38
C ALA A 6 -6.71 -12.29 5.50
N ASN A 7 -7.90 -11.76 5.22
CA ASN A 7 -8.09 -10.48 4.53
C ASN A 7 -7.63 -9.27 5.36
N GLU A 8 -7.84 -9.29 6.68
CA GLU A 8 -7.32 -8.25 7.58
C GLU A 8 -5.78 -8.23 7.57
N TYR A 9 -5.14 -9.41 7.52
CA TYR A 9 -3.68 -9.52 7.37
C TYR A 9 -3.20 -9.09 5.97
N LEU A 10 -3.94 -9.41 4.92
CA LEU A 10 -3.63 -8.90 3.56
C LEU A 10 -3.64 -7.37 3.52
N GLN A 11 -4.60 -6.71 4.17
CA GLN A 11 -4.61 -5.25 4.24
C GLN A 11 -3.40 -4.69 4.99
N GLN A 12 -2.95 -5.37 6.05
CA GLN A 12 -1.73 -4.99 6.78
C GLN A 12 -0.48 -5.19 5.93
N TYR A 13 -0.41 -6.29 5.17
CA TYR A 13 0.66 -6.55 4.21
C TYR A 13 0.76 -5.43 3.17
N VAL A 14 -0.35 -5.07 2.53
CA VAL A 14 -0.41 -3.99 1.53
C VAL A 14 0.00 -2.66 2.15
N GLN A 15 -0.43 -2.35 3.38
CA GLN A 15 0.01 -1.14 4.07
C GLN A 15 1.50 -1.15 4.41
N ALA A 16 2.07 -2.29 4.78
CA ALA A 16 3.49 -2.43 5.05
C ALA A 16 4.32 -2.26 3.78
N GLU A 17 3.91 -2.85 2.65
CA GLU A 17 4.52 -2.63 1.34
C GLU A 17 4.49 -1.15 0.92
N ILE A 18 3.34 -0.49 1.04
CA ILE A 18 3.20 0.94 0.69
C ILE A 18 4.11 1.83 1.55
N LYS A 19 4.30 1.45 2.83
CA LYS A 19 5.18 2.18 3.76
C LYS A 19 6.66 1.82 3.59
N GLY A 20 7.02 0.87 2.71
CA GLY A 20 8.37 0.38 2.52
C GLY A 20 8.91 -0.42 3.72
N GLN A 21 8.03 -0.98 4.55
CA GLN A 21 8.37 -1.77 5.74
C GLN A 21 8.50 -3.25 5.37
N ASN A 22 9.52 -3.58 4.58
CA ASN A 22 9.71 -4.92 4.01
C ASN A 22 9.75 -6.04 5.07
N THR A 23 10.36 -5.79 6.22
CA THR A 23 10.42 -6.77 7.34
C THR A 23 9.02 -7.11 7.89
N ASP A 24 8.12 -6.13 7.93
CA ASP A 24 6.76 -6.35 8.43
C ASP A 24 5.90 -7.06 7.37
N ALA A 25 6.07 -6.72 6.09
CA ALA A 25 5.41 -7.41 4.98
C ALA A 25 5.81 -8.89 4.92
N GLU A 26 7.11 -9.21 4.97
CA GLU A 26 7.64 -10.57 4.98
C GLU A 26 7.12 -11.37 6.20
N ARG A 27 7.04 -10.73 7.37
CA ARG A 27 6.50 -11.38 8.58
C ARG A 27 5.01 -11.72 8.41
N ILE A 28 4.23 -10.82 7.83
CA ILE A 28 2.79 -11.03 7.59
C ILE A 28 2.57 -12.12 6.54
N GLU A 29 3.35 -12.09 5.45
CA GLU A 29 3.29 -13.12 4.41
C GLU A 29 3.64 -14.51 4.98
N LYS A 30 4.70 -14.60 5.78
CA LYS A 30 5.06 -15.84 6.47
C LYS A 30 3.94 -16.32 7.40
N PHE A 31 3.35 -15.42 8.18
CA PHE A 31 2.24 -15.77 9.07
C PHE A 31 1.01 -16.29 8.32
N LEU A 32 0.67 -15.67 7.18
CA LEU A 32 -0.38 -16.16 6.30
C LEU A 32 -0.04 -17.56 5.78
N ASN A 33 1.17 -17.74 5.25
CA ASN A 33 1.64 -19.00 4.68
C ASN A 33 1.66 -20.15 5.71
N ASP A 34 2.12 -19.87 6.93
CA ASP A 34 2.14 -20.83 8.06
C ASP A 34 0.72 -21.26 8.47
N ASN A 35 -0.27 -20.40 8.24
CA ASN A 35 -1.69 -20.69 8.48
C ASN A 35 -2.39 -21.33 7.27
N GLY A 36 -1.66 -21.63 6.19
CA GLY A 36 -2.21 -22.22 4.97
C GLY A 36 -2.91 -21.21 4.07
N TRP A 37 -2.57 -19.93 4.15
CA TRP A 37 -3.11 -18.86 3.30
C TRP A 37 -1.98 -18.20 2.51
N PHE A 38 -2.18 -17.95 1.23
CA PHE A 38 -1.17 -17.31 0.38
C PHE A 38 -1.75 -16.07 -0.28
N ILE A 39 -0.90 -15.04 -0.43
CA ILE A 39 -1.23 -13.83 -1.17
C ILE A 39 -1.03 -14.13 -2.65
N ARG A 40 -2.04 -13.83 -3.47
CA ARG A 40 -1.99 -13.96 -4.92
C ARG A 40 -2.29 -12.62 -5.55
N THR A 41 -1.42 -12.18 -6.45
CA THR A 41 -1.61 -10.95 -7.23
C THR A 41 -2.25 -11.29 -8.57
N GLY A 42 -3.40 -10.70 -8.86
CA GLY A 42 -4.12 -10.85 -10.12
C GLY A 42 -4.43 -9.51 -10.78
N PRO A 43 -5.11 -9.53 -11.95
CA PRO A 43 -5.48 -8.31 -12.67
C PRO A 43 -6.43 -7.40 -11.87
N ASP A 44 -7.19 -7.95 -10.93
CA ASP A 44 -8.11 -7.21 -10.06
C ASP A 44 -7.48 -6.76 -8.72
N GLY A 45 -6.19 -7.07 -8.50
CA GLY A 45 -5.44 -6.72 -7.28
C GLY A 45 -4.92 -7.93 -6.50
N MET A 46 -4.50 -7.69 -5.26
CA MET A 46 -4.03 -8.73 -4.35
C MET A 46 -5.21 -9.36 -3.60
N VAL A 47 -5.23 -10.70 -3.52
CA VAL A 47 -6.22 -11.48 -2.80
C VAL A 47 -5.53 -12.57 -1.97
N VAL A 48 -6.16 -13.01 -0.88
CA VAL A 48 -5.66 -14.12 -0.07
C VAL A 48 -6.49 -15.37 -0.33
N GLN A 49 -5.82 -16.48 -0.63
CA GLN A 49 -6.45 -17.78 -0.90
C GLN A 49 -5.97 -18.85 0.08
N ARG A 50 -6.87 -19.75 0.47
CA ARG A 50 -6.56 -20.89 1.33
C ARG A 50 -5.95 -22.02 0.50
N ARG A 51 -4.96 -22.72 1.05
CA ARG A 51 -4.25 -23.86 0.43
C ARG A 51 -5.13 -25.11 0.28
N ASP A 52 -6.36 -25.08 0.79
CA ASP A 52 -7.26 -26.22 0.92
C ASP A 52 -8.15 -26.45 -0.31
N ARG A 53 -7.57 -26.39 -1.51
CA ARG A 53 -8.18 -27.02 -2.68
C ARG A 53 -7.20 -28.03 -3.27
N GLU A 54 -7.41 -29.29 -2.89
CA GLU A 54 -7.08 -30.41 -3.77
C GLU A 54 -7.61 -30.10 -5.17
N GLY A 55 -6.73 -30.18 -6.16
CA GLY A 55 -7.11 -30.14 -7.56
C GLY A 55 -6.58 -28.91 -8.29
N THR A 56 -5.53 -29.15 -9.08
CA THR A 56 -5.03 -28.30 -10.17
C THR A 56 -4.07 -27.20 -9.71
N PHE A 57 -2.79 -27.57 -9.59
CA PHE A 57 -1.77 -26.70 -10.17
C PHE A 57 -2.16 -26.55 -11.65
N PRO A 58 -2.49 -25.36 -12.18
CA PRO A 58 -2.62 -25.22 -13.62
C PRO A 58 -1.30 -25.65 -14.23
N ASP A 59 -1.36 -26.60 -15.16
CA ASP A 59 -0.20 -27.07 -15.92
C ASP A 59 0.57 -25.85 -16.42
N VAL A 60 1.88 -25.89 -16.24
CA VAL A 60 2.79 -24.80 -16.60
C VAL A 60 2.74 -24.49 -18.11
N GLU A 61 2.09 -25.34 -18.91
CA GLU A 61 1.85 -25.18 -20.34
C GLU A 61 0.81 -24.12 -20.71
N ASP A 62 -0.15 -23.78 -19.83
CA ASP A 62 -1.06 -22.64 -20.07
C ASP A 62 -0.37 -21.27 -19.89
N TYR A 63 0.89 -21.29 -19.44
CA TYR A 63 1.76 -20.12 -19.25
C TYR A 63 2.84 -19.96 -20.31
N LEU A 64 2.86 -20.80 -21.36
CA LEU A 64 3.65 -20.48 -22.55
C LEU A 64 2.99 -19.28 -23.25
N PRO A 65 3.70 -18.15 -23.41
CA PRO A 65 3.12 -17.00 -24.09
C PRO A 65 2.79 -17.40 -25.52
N LYS A 66 1.49 -17.58 -25.82
CA LYS A 66 1.03 -17.66 -27.21
C LYS A 66 1.56 -16.41 -27.91
N GLU A 67 2.37 -16.61 -28.96
CA GLU A 67 2.97 -15.52 -29.72
C GLU A 67 1.91 -14.48 -30.03
N SER A 68 2.02 -13.34 -29.35
CA SER A 68 0.96 -12.36 -29.31
C SER A 68 1.01 -11.58 -30.62
N ASN A 69 0.04 -11.82 -31.49
CA ASN A 69 -0.25 -10.89 -32.60
C ASN A 69 -0.97 -9.65 -32.04
N ILE A 70 -0.27 -8.90 -31.17
CA ILE A 70 -0.77 -7.69 -30.55
C ILE A 70 -0.19 -6.52 -31.33
N GLN A 71 -1.03 -5.92 -32.18
CA GLN A 71 -0.75 -4.60 -32.74
C GLN A 71 -0.59 -3.59 -31.59
N PRO A 72 0.41 -2.69 -31.62
CA PRO A 72 0.76 -1.84 -30.48
C PRO A 72 -0.42 -0.97 -30.06
N TYR A 73 -0.81 -1.12 -28.79
CA TYR A 73 -1.84 -0.32 -28.14
C TYR A 73 -1.36 1.14 -28.06
N LYS A 74 -2.08 2.06 -28.71
CA LYS A 74 -1.82 3.51 -28.57
C LYS A 74 -2.10 3.90 -27.11
N GLY A 75 -1.04 4.22 -26.37
CA GLY A 75 -1.12 4.59 -24.97
C GLY A 75 -2.07 5.78 -24.73
N THR A 76 -3.02 5.60 -23.83
CA THR A 76 -3.82 6.71 -23.28
C THR A 76 -2.95 7.46 -22.27
N VAL A 77 -2.78 8.76 -22.53
CA VAL A 77 -1.99 9.67 -21.70
C VAL A 77 -2.57 9.69 -20.28
N VAL A 78 -1.75 9.28 -19.31
CA VAL A 78 -2.10 9.28 -17.89
C VAL A 78 -2.44 10.71 -17.46
N LYS A 79 -3.70 10.93 -17.07
CA LYS A 79 -4.17 12.22 -16.54
C LYS A 79 -3.56 12.42 -15.15
N SER A 80 -2.48 13.20 -15.09
CA SER A 80 -1.79 13.60 -13.86
C SER A 80 -2.79 14.11 -12.81
N ASN A 81 -2.88 13.41 -11.66
CA ASN A 81 -3.68 13.78 -10.50
C ASN A 81 -3.06 14.98 -9.76
N LYS A 82 -3.24 16.19 -10.32
CA LYS A 82 -2.75 17.46 -9.76
C LYS A 82 -3.33 17.77 -8.36
N ASN A 83 -4.43 17.14 -7.98
CA ASN A 83 -5.14 17.40 -6.73
C ASN A 83 -4.44 16.81 -5.48
N LEU A 84 -3.63 15.77 -5.63
CA LEU A 84 -2.92 15.15 -4.49
C LEU A 84 -1.75 16.02 -3.99
N TRP A 85 -1.04 16.70 -4.89
CA TRP A 85 0.06 17.61 -4.54
C TRP A 85 -0.39 18.85 -3.78
N ILE A 86 -1.61 19.35 -4.09
CA ILE A 86 -2.20 20.50 -3.42
C ILE A 86 -2.53 20.17 -1.95
N GLY A 87 -3.00 18.95 -1.67
CA GLY A 87 -3.31 18.50 -0.31
C GLY A 87 -2.08 18.42 0.60
N ILE A 88 -0.94 17.97 0.07
CA ILE A 88 0.33 17.88 0.82
C ILE A 88 0.86 19.28 1.19
N GLY A 89 0.72 20.26 0.29
CA GLY A 89 1.17 21.64 0.56
C GLY A 89 0.42 22.33 1.70
N ILE A 90 -0.89 22.09 1.82
CA ILE A 90 -1.72 22.73 2.85
C ILE A 90 -1.40 22.15 4.25
N ALA A 91 -1.16 20.84 4.35
CA ALA A 91 -0.83 20.19 5.61
C ALA A 91 0.50 20.68 6.20
N ALA A 92 1.53 20.86 5.35
CA ALA A 92 2.83 21.37 5.79
C ALA A 92 2.75 22.83 6.29
N GLY A 93 1.96 23.68 5.63
CA GLY A 93 1.76 25.07 6.05
C GLY A 93 1.09 25.22 7.42
N ALA A 94 0.10 24.37 7.73
CA ALA A 94 -0.59 24.40 9.02
C ALA A 94 0.33 24.02 10.19
N ILE A 95 1.24 23.07 9.99
CA ILE A 95 2.21 22.64 11.01
C ILE A 95 3.25 23.76 11.26
N ALA A 96 3.75 24.40 10.20
CA ALA A 96 4.70 25.51 10.36
C ALA A 96 4.06 26.71 11.09
N LEU A 97 2.80 27.04 10.79
CA LEU A 97 2.08 28.13 11.42
C LEU A 97 1.86 27.89 12.92
N THR A 98 1.48 26.66 13.30
CA THR A 98 1.26 26.32 14.72
C THR A 98 2.54 26.41 15.54
N ILE A 99 3.67 25.94 15.00
CA ILE A 99 4.99 26.07 15.65
C ILE A 99 5.36 27.55 15.83
N LEU A 100 5.14 28.39 14.81
CA LEU A 100 5.45 29.82 14.86
C LEU A 100 4.63 30.55 15.94
N ILE A 101 3.33 30.25 16.03
CA ILE A 101 2.43 30.84 17.02
C ILE A 101 2.89 30.49 18.44
N VAL A 102 3.19 29.22 18.70
CA VAL A 102 3.67 28.76 20.02
C VAL A 102 4.99 29.44 20.39
N TYR A 103 5.91 29.57 19.42
CA TYR A 103 7.19 30.26 19.64
C TYR A 103 7.00 31.74 19.98
N LEU A 104 6.12 32.45 19.26
CA LEU A 104 5.82 33.86 19.52
C LEU A 104 5.16 34.09 20.87
N VAL A 105 4.23 33.21 21.27
CA VAL A 105 3.58 33.27 22.59
C VAL A 105 4.61 33.08 23.71
N LYS A 106 5.46 32.05 23.61
CA LYS A 106 6.54 31.82 24.59
C LYS A 106 7.52 33.00 24.65
N ARG A 107 7.89 33.58 23.50
CA ARG A 107 8.80 34.74 23.46
C ARG A 107 8.18 35.97 24.13
N ARG A 108 6.88 36.24 23.93
CA ARG A 108 6.19 37.37 24.59
C ARG A 108 6.05 37.16 26.09
N GLN A 109 5.78 35.94 26.55
CA GLN A 109 5.73 35.64 27.98
C GLN A 109 7.10 35.86 28.64
N ASN A 110 8.19 35.44 28.00
CA ASN A 110 9.53 35.66 28.51
C ASN A 110 9.94 37.15 28.51
N ALA A 111 9.48 37.93 27.53
CA ALA A 111 9.75 39.36 27.45
C ALA A 111 8.94 40.20 28.46
N ASN A 112 7.76 39.72 28.88
CA ASN A 112 6.93 40.38 29.89
C ASN A 112 7.24 39.92 31.33
N ALA A 113 8.10 38.92 31.49
CA ALA A 113 8.56 38.39 32.78
C ALA A 113 9.93 38.96 33.21
N SER A 114 10.46 39.95 32.47
CA SER A 114 11.62 40.79 32.81
C SER A 114 11.14 42.21 33.09
#